data_AF-A0A2V9CQS4-F1
#
_entry.id   AF-A0A2V9CQS4-F1
#
_cell.length_a   1.000
_cell.length_b   1.000
_cell.length_c   1.000
_cell.angle_alpha   90.00
_cell.angle_beta   90.00
_cell.angle_gamma   90.00
#
_symmetry.space_group_name_H-M   'P 1'
#
loop_
_entity.id
_entity.type
_entity.pdbx_description
1 polymer ?
#
loop_
_entity_poly.entity_id
_entity_poly.type
_entity_poly.pdbx_seq_one_letter_code
_entity_poly.pdbx_strand_id
1 'polypeptide(L)'
;MSDKATSSEGEQVSEIEALASKVAQLSASADFWNKAMLWGLAFAALAAVFIVLTTRLAILRTSQAADAQSELEKAKDRQLTLDLKARDEHIAGVETELSKQKERTATAEKAASDAALALEKFKQPRSLSPKQQAELRTALKPFAGQNFAFAVFPDPEPLTLLRVLNEVLKSAGWKRVPSQIQRDSGGVLMEADGESAASISDSGIAAYLAPDDTESVAAQIAFCSGLIAAGISCERHRTPQLAGKTPRAITISIGKKP
;
A
#
# COMPACT_ATOMS: atom_id res chain seq x y z
N MET A 1 74.97 -71.97 117.49
CA MET A 1 75.31 -70.76 116.73
C MET A 1 75.27 -71.13 115.26
N SER A 2 74.42 -70.62 114.37
CA SER A 2 73.10 -69.96 114.40
C SER A 2 72.79 -69.69 112.92
N ASP A 3 71.56 -70.00 112.51
CA ASP A 3 70.70 -69.38 111.48
C ASP A 3 71.26 -68.84 110.14
N LYS A 4 70.77 -69.41 109.02
CA LYS A 4 69.97 -68.74 107.94
C LYS A 4 69.72 -69.75 106.79
N ALA A 5 68.56 -70.38 106.63
CA ALA A 5 67.26 -69.87 106.17
C ALA A 5 67.24 -69.40 104.69
N THR A 6 66.84 -70.31 103.80
CA THR A 6 65.71 -70.20 102.84
C THR A 6 65.35 -68.80 102.29
N SER A 7 65.55 -68.56 100.97
CA SER A 7 64.72 -67.72 100.07
C SER A 7 65.54 -67.23 98.84
N SER A 8 65.70 -68.03 97.78
CA SER A 8 66.29 -67.53 96.52
C SER A 8 65.84 -68.28 95.25
N GLU A 9 65.33 -69.51 95.33
CA GLU A 9 64.91 -70.27 94.12
C GLU A 9 63.46 -69.97 93.67
N GLY A 10 62.54 -69.65 94.59
CA GLY A 10 61.14 -69.38 94.24
C GLY A 10 60.90 -68.05 93.51
N GLU A 11 61.74 -67.04 93.74
CA GLU A 11 61.60 -65.70 93.15
C GLU A 11 62.08 -65.67 91.69
N GLN A 12 63.14 -66.40 91.36
CA GLN A 12 63.62 -66.53 89.99
C GLN A 12 62.64 -67.30 89.08
N VAL A 13 61.96 -68.33 89.61
CA VAL A 13 60.96 -69.09 88.83
C VAL A 13 59.75 -68.22 88.51
N SER A 14 59.33 -67.35 89.45
CA SER A 14 58.21 -66.41 89.24
C SER A 14 58.54 -65.31 88.23
N GLU A 15 59.77 -64.81 88.18
CA GLU A 15 60.19 -63.83 87.18
C GLU A 15 60.27 -64.44 85.77
N ILE A 16 60.68 -65.69 85.64
CA ILE A 16 60.74 -66.39 84.36
C ILE A 16 59.34 -66.66 83.80
N GLU A 17 58.37 -67.08 84.63
CA GLU A 17 56.97 -67.23 84.20
C GLU A 17 56.32 -65.87 83.86
N ALA A 18 56.63 -64.81 84.61
CA ALA A 18 56.18 -63.45 84.29
C ALA A 18 56.78 -62.94 82.97
N LEU A 19 58.05 -63.22 82.69
CA LEU A 19 58.68 -62.86 81.41
C LEU A 19 58.11 -63.68 80.25
N ALA A 20 57.89 -65.00 80.45
CA ALA A 20 57.33 -65.88 79.44
C ALA A 20 55.89 -65.49 79.06
N SER A 21 55.05 -65.17 80.06
CA SER A 21 53.68 -64.68 79.82
C SER A 21 53.66 -63.32 79.11
N LYS A 22 54.60 -62.42 79.43
CA LYS A 22 54.74 -61.13 78.74
C LYS A 22 55.19 -61.29 77.30
N VAL A 23 56.14 -62.19 77.02
CA VAL A 23 56.57 -62.53 75.65
C VAL A 23 55.45 -63.19 74.85
N ALA A 24 54.67 -64.10 75.45
CA ALA A 24 53.52 -64.71 74.80
C ALA A 24 52.42 -63.69 74.46
N GLN A 25 52.16 -62.72 75.33
CA GLN A 25 51.18 -61.66 75.09
C GLN A 25 51.66 -60.65 74.02
N LEU A 26 52.95 -60.33 74.00
CA LEU A 26 53.57 -59.49 72.97
C LEU A 26 53.55 -60.17 71.60
N SER A 27 53.88 -61.47 71.53
CA SER A 27 53.83 -62.24 70.29
C SER A 27 52.40 -62.34 69.74
N ALA A 28 51.41 -62.59 70.59
CA ALA A 28 50.00 -62.64 70.19
C ALA A 28 49.48 -61.28 69.69
N SER A 29 49.91 -60.17 70.30
CA SER A 29 49.54 -58.83 69.84
C SER A 29 50.17 -58.48 68.50
N ALA A 30 51.43 -58.88 68.27
CA ALA A 30 52.13 -58.66 67.01
C ALA A 30 51.44 -59.40 65.84
N ASP A 31 51.04 -60.65 66.05
CA ASP A 31 50.32 -61.43 65.03
C ASP A 31 48.94 -60.87 64.71
N PHE A 32 48.25 -60.31 65.71
CA PHE A 32 46.97 -59.62 65.51
C PHE A 32 47.15 -58.36 64.64
N TRP A 33 48.12 -57.50 64.98
CA TRP A 33 48.39 -56.28 64.22
C TRP A 33 48.89 -56.59 62.80
N ASN A 34 49.67 -57.66 62.62
CA ASN A 34 50.09 -58.12 61.30
C ASN A 34 48.90 -58.60 60.43
N LYS A 35 47.97 -59.37 61.00
CA LYS A 35 46.72 -59.77 60.30
C LYS A 35 45.82 -58.57 59.99
N ALA A 36 45.71 -57.61 60.91
CA ALA A 36 44.95 -56.38 60.69
C ALA A 36 45.53 -55.53 59.54
N MET A 37 46.87 -55.42 59.47
CA MET A 37 47.57 -54.72 58.39
C MET A 37 47.31 -55.36 57.03
N LEU A 38 47.33 -56.70 56.93
CA LEU A 38 47.03 -57.42 55.69
C LEU A 38 45.59 -57.20 55.20
N TRP A 39 44.61 -57.22 56.12
CA TRP A 39 43.22 -56.91 55.77
C TRP A 39 43.02 -55.44 55.36
N GLY A 40 43.71 -54.51 56.00
CA GLY A 40 43.71 -53.09 55.60
C GLY A 40 44.25 -52.89 54.18
N LEU A 41 45.33 -53.58 53.82
CA LEU A 41 45.89 -53.57 52.46
C LEU A 41 44.94 -54.21 51.43
N ALA A 42 44.29 -55.33 51.77
CA ALA A 42 43.31 -55.96 50.90
C ALA A 42 42.11 -55.04 50.61
N PHE A 43 41.63 -54.32 51.63
CA PHE A 43 40.56 -53.33 51.46
C PHE A 43 40.99 -52.15 50.59
N ALA A 44 42.21 -51.64 50.78
CA ALA A 44 42.78 -50.59 49.93
C ALA A 44 42.90 -51.04 48.47
N ALA A 45 43.31 -52.29 48.23
CA ALA A 45 43.38 -52.85 46.88
C ALA A 45 41.99 -52.93 46.21
N LEU A 46 40.96 -53.37 46.95
CA LEU A 46 39.58 -53.38 46.45
C LEU A 46 39.05 -51.97 46.15
N ALA A 47 39.35 -51.00 47.02
CA ALA A 47 38.98 -49.60 46.79
C ALA A 47 39.64 -49.04 45.52
N ALA A 48 40.92 -49.35 45.29
CA ALA A 48 41.61 -48.94 44.07
C ALA A 48 40.97 -49.53 42.81
N VAL A 49 40.61 -50.81 42.82
CA VAL A 49 39.89 -51.45 41.70
C VAL A 49 38.54 -50.78 41.45
N PHE A 50 37.79 -50.49 42.52
CA PHE A 50 36.51 -49.79 42.42
C PHE A 50 36.66 -48.41 41.78
N ILE A 51 37.65 -47.61 42.21
CA ILE A 51 37.93 -46.28 41.65
C ILE A 51 38.25 -46.37 40.15
N VAL A 52 39.02 -47.37 39.72
CA VAL A 52 39.33 -47.58 38.29
C VAL A 52 38.06 -47.91 37.49
N LEU A 53 37.20 -48.78 38.03
CA LEU A 53 35.92 -49.13 37.39
C LEU A 53 34.99 -47.93 37.27
N THR A 54 34.82 -47.15 38.34
CA THR A 54 33.98 -45.95 38.32
C THR A 54 34.52 -44.88 37.37
N THR A 55 35.84 -44.73 37.31
CA THR A 55 36.51 -43.78 36.40
C THR A 55 36.28 -44.19 34.94
N ARG A 56 36.43 -45.47 34.60
CA ARG A 56 36.14 -46.00 33.26
C ARG A 56 34.68 -45.76 32.85
N LEU A 57 33.73 -46.05 33.73
CA LEU A 57 32.30 -45.81 33.50
C LEU A 57 31.96 -44.32 33.35
N ALA A 58 32.57 -43.46 34.16
CA ALA A 58 32.40 -42.01 34.05
C ALA A 58 32.92 -41.49 32.70
N ILE A 59 34.10 -41.95 32.26
CA ILE A 59 34.69 -41.56 30.97
C ILE A 59 33.79 -41.97 29.80
N LEU A 60 33.22 -43.19 29.83
CA LEU A 60 32.30 -43.66 28.80
C LEU A 60 31.01 -42.85 28.73
N ARG A 61 30.47 -42.43 29.87
CA ARG A 61 29.30 -41.54 29.88
C ARG A 61 29.62 -40.13 29.39
N THR A 62 30.79 -39.60 29.75
CA THR A 62 31.23 -38.29 29.26
C THR A 62 31.49 -38.29 27.75
N SER A 63 32.01 -39.39 27.19
CA SER A 63 32.18 -39.50 25.73
C SER A 63 30.83 -39.56 25.01
N GLN A 64 29.87 -40.34 25.52
CA GLN A 64 28.51 -40.37 24.96
C GLN A 64 27.82 -39.01 25.00
N ALA A 65 28.01 -38.25 26.09
CA ALA A 65 27.48 -36.90 26.21
C ALA A 65 28.17 -35.93 25.23
N ALA A 66 29.49 -36.04 25.04
CA ALA A 66 30.25 -35.23 24.09
C ALA A 66 29.83 -35.54 22.64
N ASP A 67 29.64 -36.81 22.29
CA ASP A 67 29.17 -37.23 20.96
C ASP A 67 27.74 -36.72 20.70
N ALA A 68 26.84 -36.84 21.69
CA ALA A 68 25.48 -36.32 21.59
C ALA A 68 25.44 -34.78 21.46
N GLN A 69 26.32 -34.07 22.18
CA GLN A 69 26.47 -32.62 22.02
C GLN A 69 26.99 -32.24 20.64
N SER A 70 28.00 -32.95 20.13
CA SER A 70 28.55 -32.69 18.79
C SER A 70 27.51 -32.90 17.69
N GLU A 71 26.70 -33.96 17.77
CA GLU A 71 25.62 -34.19 16.80
C GLU A 71 24.51 -33.14 16.91
N LEU A 72 24.19 -32.69 18.14
CA LEU A 72 23.25 -31.60 18.35
C LEU A 72 23.77 -30.26 17.78
N GLU A 73 25.05 -29.95 17.95
CA GLU A 73 25.68 -28.75 17.37
C GLU A 73 25.63 -28.80 15.84
N LYS A 74 26.02 -29.92 15.21
CA LYS A 74 25.90 -30.10 13.75
C LYS A 74 24.47 -29.95 13.27
N ALA A 75 23.50 -30.48 14.01
CA ALA A 75 22.09 -30.35 13.67
C ALA A 75 21.61 -28.89 13.78
N LYS A 76 22.02 -28.17 14.83
CA LYS A 76 21.73 -26.74 15.01
C LYS A 76 22.35 -25.89 13.92
N ASP A 77 23.61 -26.14 13.55
CA ASP A 77 24.30 -25.39 12.48
C ASP A 77 23.62 -25.61 11.12
N ARG A 78 23.17 -26.84 10.83
CA ARG A 78 22.37 -27.13 9.64
C ARG A 78 21.02 -26.41 9.67
N GLN A 79 20.33 -26.44 10.81
CA GLN A 79 19.04 -25.76 10.96
C GLN A 79 19.18 -24.25 10.80
N LEU A 80 20.18 -23.64 11.46
CA LEU A 80 20.46 -22.21 11.34
C LEU A 80 20.77 -21.81 9.90
N THR A 81 21.54 -22.64 9.18
CA THR A 81 21.83 -22.40 7.76
C THR A 81 20.58 -22.44 6.88
N LEU A 82 19.65 -23.36 7.16
CA LEU A 82 18.36 -23.43 6.45
C LEU A 82 17.45 -22.25 6.78
N ASP A 83 17.37 -21.88 8.06
CA ASP A 83 16.57 -20.75 8.52
C ASP A 83 17.07 -19.43 7.93
N LEU A 84 18.40 -19.22 7.87
CA LEU A 84 18.99 -18.04 7.23
C LEU A 84 18.66 -17.98 5.74
N LYS A 85 18.82 -19.09 5.00
CA LYS A 85 18.44 -19.15 3.58
C LYS A 85 16.96 -18.86 3.34
N ALA A 86 16.08 -19.44 4.15
CA ALA A 86 14.64 -19.20 4.05
C ALA A 86 14.27 -17.74 4.35
N ARG A 87 14.98 -17.10 5.30
CA ARG A 87 14.82 -15.67 5.59
C ARG A 87 15.31 -14.79 4.44
N ASP A 88 16.46 -15.10 3.86
CA ASP A 88 17.00 -14.36 2.71
C ASP A 88 16.06 -14.44 1.50
N GLU A 89 15.52 -15.63 1.20
CA GLU A 89 14.52 -15.82 0.15
C GLU A 89 13.24 -15.02 0.42
N HIS A 90 12.76 -15.02 1.66
CA HIS A 90 11.60 -14.22 2.06
C HIS A 90 11.86 -12.71 1.92
N ILE A 91 13.04 -12.24 2.33
CA ILE A 91 13.43 -10.82 2.18
C ILE A 91 13.47 -10.44 0.69
N ALA A 92 14.13 -11.24 -0.15
CA ALA A 92 14.17 -11.00 -1.59
C ALA A 92 12.78 -10.99 -2.23
N GLY A 93 11.88 -11.88 -1.77
CA GLY A 93 10.48 -11.90 -2.19
C GLY A 93 9.72 -10.63 -1.79
N VAL A 94 9.88 -10.18 -0.54
CA VAL A 94 9.26 -8.95 -0.04
C VAL A 94 9.79 -7.72 -0.77
N GLU A 95 11.09 -7.62 -1.03
CA GLU A 95 11.70 -6.52 -1.77
C GLU A 95 11.17 -6.45 -3.22
N THR A 96 11.01 -7.60 -3.85
CA THR A 96 10.43 -7.70 -5.20
C THR A 96 8.97 -7.22 -5.20
N GLU A 97 8.17 -7.66 -4.23
CA GLU A 97 6.78 -7.25 -4.13
C GLU A 97 6.65 -5.77 -3.78
N LEU A 98 7.49 -5.25 -2.90
CA LEU A 98 7.55 -3.82 -2.56
C LEU A 98 7.89 -2.97 -3.78
N SER A 99 8.84 -3.43 -4.62
CA SER A 99 9.22 -2.74 -5.86
C SER A 99 8.05 -2.72 -6.85
N LYS A 100 7.38 -3.87 -7.06
CA LYS A 100 6.17 -3.95 -7.90
C LYS A 100 5.03 -3.07 -7.37
N GLN A 101 4.82 -3.05 -6.06
CA GLN A 101 3.81 -2.20 -5.43
C GLN A 101 4.15 -0.72 -5.61
N LYS A 102 5.41 -0.31 -5.40
CA LYS A 102 5.86 1.06 -5.65
C LYS A 102 5.63 1.50 -7.09
N GLU A 103 5.95 0.64 -8.06
CA GLU A 103 5.68 0.91 -9.49
C GLU A 103 4.18 1.04 -9.78
N ARG A 104 3.35 0.16 -9.22
CA ARG A 104 1.89 0.23 -9.35
C ARG A 104 1.32 1.50 -8.72
N THR A 105 1.82 1.90 -7.55
CA THR A 105 1.41 3.13 -6.88
C THR A 105 1.82 4.35 -7.71
N ALA A 106 3.07 4.41 -8.18
CA ALA A 106 3.54 5.53 -9.00
C ALA A 106 2.76 5.67 -10.32
N THR A 107 2.43 4.55 -10.97
CA THR A 107 1.60 4.55 -12.19
C THR A 107 0.16 4.97 -11.91
N ALA A 108 -0.43 4.50 -10.80
CA ALA A 108 -1.77 4.90 -10.38
C ALA A 108 -1.84 6.40 -10.01
N GLU A 109 -0.84 6.92 -9.28
CA GLU A 109 -0.74 8.34 -8.93
C GLU A 109 -0.60 9.21 -10.17
N LYS A 110 0.24 8.80 -11.14
CA LYS A 110 0.37 9.51 -12.41
C LYS A 110 -0.95 9.54 -13.17
N ALA A 111 -1.63 8.39 -13.30
CA ALA A 111 -2.92 8.31 -13.97
C ALA A 111 -3.99 9.17 -13.26
N ALA A 112 -4.00 9.19 -11.92
CA ALA A 112 -4.90 10.05 -11.14
C ALA A 112 -4.60 11.54 -11.36
N SER A 113 -3.33 11.93 -11.42
CA SER A 113 -2.92 13.31 -11.71
C SER A 113 -3.33 13.73 -13.13
N ASP A 114 -3.07 12.88 -14.13
CA ASP A 114 -3.46 13.13 -15.52
C ASP A 114 -4.99 13.25 -15.66
N ALA A 115 -5.74 12.38 -14.97
CA ALA A 115 -7.20 12.44 -14.93
C ALA A 115 -7.72 13.71 -14.24
N ALA A 116 -7.09 14.14 -13.14
CA ALA A 116 -7.45 15.38 -12.45
C ALA A 116 -7.22 16.61 -13.35
N LEU A 117 -6.08 16.67 -14.05
CA LEU A 117 -5.78 17.74 -14.99
C LEU A 117 -6.73 17.76 -16.19
N ALA A 118 -7.08 16.59 -16.73
CA ALA A 118 -8.08 16.47 -17.80
C ALA A 118 -9.46 16.94 -17.31
N LEU A 119 -9.84 16.58 -16.08
CA LEU A 119 -11.09 17.02 -15.46
C LEU A 119 -11.11 18.52 -15.21
N GLU A 120 -10.00 19.14 -14.77
CA GLU A 120 -9.91 20.59 -14.60
C GLU A 120 -10.05 21.33 -15.93
N LYS A 121 -9.35 20.89 -16.98
CA LYS A 121 -9.51 21.42 -18.34
C LYS A 121 -10.94 21.25 -18.85
N PHE A 122 -11.57 20.12 -18.54
CA PHE A 122 -12.97 19.88 -18.87
C PHE A 122 -13.93 20.73 -18.03
N LYS A 123 -13.58 21.13 -16.81
CA LYS A 123 -14.39 22.05 -15.99
C LYS A 123 -14.27 23.51 -16.43
N GLN A 124 -13.28 23.87 -17.24
CA GLN A 124 -13.14 25.25 -17.71
C GLN A 124 -14.37 25.67 -18.53
N PRO A 125 -14.98 26.84 -18.24
CA PRO A 125 -16.11 27.37 -19.01
C PRO A 125 -15.76 27.53 -20.49
N ARG A 126 -16.72 27.23 -21.39
CA ARG A 126 -16.56 27.60 -22.80
C ARG A 126 -16.52 29.11 -22.87
N SER A 127 -15.39 29.65 -23.31
CA SER A 127 -15.18 31.09 -23.42
C SER A 127 -14.58 31.43 -24.78
N LEU A 128 -15.01 32.56 -25.33
CA LEU A 128 -14.44 33.12 -26.55
C LEU A 128 -13.48 34.24 -26.14
N SER A 129 -12.21 34.12 -26.50
CA SER A 129 -11.24 35.22 -26.33
C SER A 129 -11.65 36.45 -27.14
N PRO A 130 -11.20 37.67 -26.78
CA PRO A 130 -11.52 38.88 -27.54
C PRO A 130 -11.15 38.80 -29.03
N LYS A 131 -10.05 38.09 -29.35
CA LYS A 131 -9.64 37.82 -30.73
C LYS A 131 -10.64 36.92 -31.46
N GLN A 132 -11.03 35.80 -30.87
CA GLN A 132 -12.04 34.89 -31.43
C GLN A 132 -13.40 35.58 -31.60
N GLN A 133 -13.80 36.43 -30.64
CA GLN A 133 -15.01 37.25 -30.76
C GLN A 133 -14.94 38.20 -31.96
N ALA A 134 -13.77 38.81 -32.21
CA ALA A 134 -13.57 39.71 -33.35
C ALA A 134 -13.57 38.96 -34.70
N GLU A 135 -12.96 37.78 -34.75
CA GLU A 135 -12.95 36.90 -35.93
C GLU A 135 -14.36 36.40 -36.24
N LEU A 136 -15.09 35.89 -35.23
CA LEU A 136 -16.47 35.47 -35.35
C LEU A 136 -17.37 36.61 -35.83
N ARG A 137 -17.26 37.80 -35.23
CA ARG A 137 -17.99 38.98 -35.68
C ARG A 137 -17.70 39.30 -37.15
N THR A 138 -16.44 39.24 -37.57
CA THR A 138 -16.04 39.53 -38.96
C THR A 138 -16.62 38.51 -39.94
N ALA A 139 -16.64 37.23 -39.58
CA ALA A 139 -17.27 36.17 -40.37
C ALA A 139 -18.79 36.34 -40.49
N LEU A 140 -19.43 36.95 -39.50
CA LEU A 140 -20.89 37.10 -39.44
C LEU A 140 -21.41 38.42 -40.02
N LYS A 141 -20.56 39.44 -40.18
CA LYS A 141 -20.89 40.75 -40.79
C LYS A 141 -21.57 40.66 -42.17
N PRO A 142 -21.19 39.75 -43.09
CA PRO A 142 -21.87 39.61 -44.38
C PRO A 142 -23.35 39.23 -44.26
N PHE A 143 -23.76 38.68 -43.12
CA PHE A 143 -25.13 38.27 -42.82
C PHE A 143 -25.88 39.27 -41.93
N ALA A 144 -25.46 40.54 -41.93
CA ALA A 144 -26.14 41.59 -41.18
C ALA A 144 -27.65 41.64 -41.52
N GLY A 145 -28.49 41.75 -40.50
CA GLY A 145 -29.95 41.67 -40.60
C GLY A 145 -30.55 40.30 -40.35
N GLN A 146 -29.74 39.23 -40.27
CA GLN A 146 -30.20 37.89 -39.90
C GLN A 146 -30.87 37.91 -38.53
N ASN A 147 -32.08 37.36 -38.44
CA ASN A 147 -32.75 37.22 -37.14
C ASN A 147 -32.21 36.00 -36.40
N PHE A 148 -32.04 36.11 -35.08
CA PHE A 148 -31.66 35.02 -34.21
C PHE A 148 -32.43 35.02 -32.90
N ALA A 149 -32.57 33.85 -32.31
CA ALA A 149 -33.16 33.65 -30.99
C ALA A 149 -32.30 32.70 -30.16
N PHE A 150 -32.45 32.73 -28.84
CA PHE A 150 -31.73 31.81 -27.96
C PHE A 150 -32.65 30.76 -27.31
N ALA A 151 -32.03 29.61 -27.06
CA ALA A 151 -32.49 28.59 -26.14
C ALA A 151 -31.28 28.19 -25.29
N VAL A 152 -31.40 28.16 -23.96
CA VAL A 152 -30.25 27.99 -23.06
C VAL A 152 -30.56 27.09 -21.88
N PHE A 153 -29.60 26.28 -21.49
CA PHE A 153 -29.66 25.52 -20.24
C PHE A 153 -29.46 26.48 -19.06
N PRO A 154 -30.31 26.47 -18.01
CA PRO A 154 -30.33 27.49 -16.96
C PRO A 154 -29.19 27.36 -15.92
N ASP A 155 -27.96 27.13 -16.38
CA ASP A 155 -26.74 27.11 -15.55
C ASP A 155 -25.90 28.39 -15.74
N PRO A 156 -25.04 28.75 -14.77
CA PRO A 156 -24.20 29.96 -14.87
C PRO A 156 -23.28 30.02 -16.10
N GLU A 157 -22.71 28.88 -16.52
CA GLU A 157 -21.78 28.83 -17.66
C GLU A 157 -22.48 29.07 -19.01
N PRO A 158 -23.56 28.32 -19.38
CA PRO A 158 -24.30 28.58 -20.61
C PRO A 158 -24.87 30.00 -20.68
N LEU A 159 -25.34 30.55 -19.55
CA LEU A 159 -25.83 31.94 -19.48
C LEU A 159 -24.71 32.96 -19.72
N THR A 160 -23.50 32.70 -19.23
CA THR A 160 -22.35 33.58 -19.48
C THR A 160 -21.97 33.54 -20.95
N LEU A 161 -21.93 32.35 -21.57
CA LEU A 161 -21.66 32.21 -22.99
C LEU A 161 -22.75 32.86 -23.86
N LEU A 162 -24.01 32.75 -23.46
CA LEU A 162 -25.13 33.42 -24.11
C LEU A 162 -24.88 34.93 -24.20
N ARG A 163 -24.53 35.58 -23.09
CA ARG A 163 -24.26 37.03 -23.08
C ARG A 163 -23.13 37.40 -24.05
N VAL A 164 -22.05 36.63 -24.05
CA VAL A 164 -20.93 36.87 -24.99
C VAL A 164 -21.38 36.72 -26.44
N LEU A 165 -22.11 35.65 -26.77
CA LEU A 165 -22.61 35.43 -28.13
C LEU A 165 -23.64 36.48 -28.54
N ASN A 166 -24.50 36.91 -27.63
CA ASN A 166 -25.47 37.97 -27.86
C ASN A 166 -24.77 39.25 -28.33
N GLU A 167 -23.75 39.69 -27.61
CA GLU A 167 -23.00 40.89 -27.95
C GLU A 167 -22.26 40.73 -29.29
N VAL A 168 -21.66 39.56 -29.55
CA VAL A 168 -20.98 39.29 -30.83
C VAL A 168 -21.96 39.34 -32.01
N LEU A 169 -23.13 38.70 -31.89
CA LEU A 169 -24.15 38.64 -32.94
C LEU A 169 -24.77 40.02 -33.18
N LYS A 170 -25.16 40.75 -32.13
CA LYS A 170 -25.68 42.12 -32.24
C LYS A 170 -24.64 43.05 -32.87
N SER A 171 -23.37 42.93 -32.48
CA SER A 171 -22.25 43.69 -33.08
C SER A 171 -21.96 43.32 -34.54
N ALA A 172 -22.37 42.12 -34.99
CA ALA A 172 -22.32 41.72 -36.40
C ALA A 172 -23.53 42.22 -37.21
N GLY A 173 -24.47 42.93 -36.57
CA GLY A 173 -25.68 43.47 -37.20
C GLY A 173 -26.85 42.48 -37.25
N TRP A 174 -26.76 41.35 -36.54
CA TRP A 174 -27.86 40.39 -36.44
C TRP A 174 -28.94 40.92 -35.48
N LYS A 175 -30.18 40.52 -35.72
CA LYS A 175 -31.36 41.02 -34.99
C LYS A 175 -31.87 39.97 -34.02
N ARG A 176 -31.86 40.26 -32.73
CA ARG A 176 -32.43 39.37 -31.72
C ARG A 176 -33.95 39.40 -31.79
N VAL A 177 -34.58 38.23 -31.79
CA VAL A 177 -36.03 38.06 -31.72
C VAL A 177 -36.40 37.18 -30.51
N PRO A 178 -37.62 37.27 -29.98
CA PRO A 178 -38.07 36.41 -28.89
C PRO A 178 -37.92 34.93 -29.23
N SER A 179 -37.71 34.10 -28.21
CA SER A 179 -37.56 32.66 -28.44
C SER A 179 -38.79 32.06 -29.13
N GLN A 180 -38.55 31.33 -30.23
CA GLN A 180 -39.59 30.73 -31.06
C GLN A 180 -39.79 29.24 -30.81
N ILE A 181 -38.94 28.66 -29.95
CA ILE A 181 -39.02 27.28 -29.51
C ILE A 181 -39.65 27.25 -28.11
N GLN A 182 -40.73 26.50 -27.96
CA GLN A 182 -41.24 26.07 -26.66
C GLN A 182 -40.95 24.57 -26.55
N ARG A 183 -40.27 24.15 -25.49
CA ARG A 183 -40.19 22.74 -25.12
C ARG A 183 -41.03 22.52 -23.87
N ASP A 184 -41.76 21.41 -23.88
CA ASP A 184 -42.91 21.08 -23.02
C ASP A 184 -42.68 21.10 -21.49
N SER A 185 -41.47 21.46 -21.03
CA SER A 185 -41.08 21.41 -19.62
C SER A 185 -40.25 22.61 -19.12
N GLY A 186 -40.06 23.68 -19.91
CA GLY A 186 -39.15 24.77 -19.53
C GLY A 186 -39.69 26.15 -19.88
N GLY A 187 -39.97 26.96 -18.86
CA GLY A 187 -40.39 28.35 -19.02
C GLY A 187 -39.40 29.18 -19.86
N VAL A 188 -39.91 30.27 -20.44
CA VAL A 188 -39.07 31.28 -21.09
C VAL A 188 -38.27 32.00 -20.01
N LEU A 189 -36.94 31.95 -20.08
CA LEU A 189 -36.06 32.80 -19.31
C LEU A 189 -36.19 34.22 -19.90
N MET A 190 -36.75 35.14 -19.11
CA MET A 190 -36.70 36.56 -19.47
C MET A 190 -35.30 37.06 -19.19
N GLU A 191 -34.59 37.49 -20.24
CA GLU A 191 -33.44 38.37 -20.04
C GLU A 191 -33.94 39.81 -19.93
N ALA A 192 -33.11 40.69 -19.37
CA ALA A 192 -33.42 42.11 -19.28
C ALA A 192 -33.69 42.69 -20.69
N ASP A 193 -34.42 43.80 -20.74
CA ASP A 193 -34.73 44.55 -21.97
C ASP A 193 -35.72 43.89 -22.95
N GLY A 194 -36.56 42.96 -22.46
CA GLY A 194 -37.63 42.33 -23.26
C GLY A 194 -37.13 41.27 -24.25
N GLU A 195 -35.84 40.96 -24.21
CA GLU A 195 -35.24 39.87 -24.97
C GLU A 195 -35.39 38.56 -24.19
N SER A 196 -35.80 37.47 -24.85
CA SER A 196 -36.08 36.20 -24.17
C SER A 196 -35.28 35.03 -24.73
N ALA A 197 -35.01 34.04 -23.88
CA ALA A 197 -34.42 32.77 -24.26
C ALA A 197 -35.28 31.62 -23.72
N ALA A 198 -35.49 30.56 -24.51
CA ALA A 198 -36.18 29.38 -24.00
C ALA A 198 -35.27 28.59 -23.06
N SER A 199 -35.81 28.05 -21.96
CA SER A 199 -35.07 27.09 -21.14
C SER A 199 -35.06 25.71 -21.81
N ILE A 200 -33.90 25.07 -21.89
CA ILE A 200 -33.72 23.74 -22.51
C ILE A 200 -32.89 22.81 -21.61
N SER A 201 -32.96 21.52 -21.91
CA SER A 201 -32.20 20.46 -21.22
C SER A 201 -31.14 19.79 -22.11
N ASP A 202 -30.83 20.38 -23.27
CA ASP A 202 -29.87 19.82 -24.23
C ASP A 202 -28.42 19.98 -23.76
N SER A 203 -27.50 19.24 -24.40
CA SER A 203 -26.06 19.39 -24.25
C SER A 203 -25.43 19.96 -25.53
N GLY A 204 -24.27 20.62 -25.40
CA GLY A 204 -23.52 21.18 -26.53
C GLY A 204 -24.02 22.54 -27.02
N ILE A 205 -23.63 22.94 -28.23
CA ILE A 205 -24.16 24.12 -28.91
C ILE A 205 -24.72 23.68 -30.26
N ALA A 206 -25.92 24.13 -30.59
CA ALA A 206 -26.56 23.84 -31.85
C ALA A 206 -27.23 25.07 -32.44
N ALA A 207 -27.15 25.23 -33.76
CA ALA A 207 -27.91 26.22 -34.49
C ALA A 207 -29.05 25.51 -35.24
N TYR A 208 -30.29 25.91 -34.97
CA TYR A 208 -31.50 25.34 -35.55
C TYR A 208 -32.13 26.28 -36.59
N LEU A 209 -32.55 25.70 -37.71
CA LEU A 209 -33.34 26.36 -38.74
C LEU A 209 -34.72 25.70 -38.90
N ALA A 210 -35.67 26.43 -39.47
CA ALA A 210 -36.89 25.82 -39.98
C ALA A 210 -36.56 24.87 -41.15
N PRO A 211 -37.36 23.81 -41.41
CA PRO A 211 -37.09 22.87 -42.48
C PRO A 211 -37.06 23.53 -43.86
N ASP A 212 -37.88 24.56 -44.05
CA ASP A 212 -38.05 25.35 -45.27
C ASP A 212 -37.14 26.58 -45.36
N ASP A 213 -36.35 26.89 -44.32
CA ASP A 213 -35.45 28.04 -44.32
C ASP A 213 -34.13 27.71 -45.04
N THR A 214 -34.07 28.09 -46.33
CA THR A 214 -32.87 27.98 -47.16
C THR A 214 -32.00 29.24 -47.13
N GLU A 215 -32.58 30.40 -46.82
CA GLU A 215 -31.90 31.70 -46.84
C GLU A 215 -30.90 31.83 -45.69
N SER A 216 -31.26 31.35 -44.51
CA SER A 216 -30.41 31.42 -43.31
C SER A 216 -29.32 30.34 -43.27
N VAL A 217 -29.21 29.45 -44.26
CA VAL A 217 -28.26 28.32 -44.26
C VAL A 217 -26.82 28.78 -44.27
N ALA A 218 -26.48 29.76 -45.12
CA ALA A 218 -25.12 30.28 -45.19
C ALA A 218 -24.71 30.96 -43.87
N ALA A 219 -25.63 31.70 -43.24
CA ALA A 219 -25.43 32.33 -41.94
C ALA A 219 -25.25 31.28 -40.81
N GLN A 220 -26.06 30.21 -40.81
CA GLN A 220 -25.93 29.09 -39.87
C GLN A 220 -24.58 28.39 -40.00
N ILE A 221 -24.10 28.18 -41.23
CA ILE A 221 -22.79 27.59 -41.51
C ILE A 221 -21.68 28.50 -41.00
N ALA A 222 -21.72 29.81 -41.32
CA ALA A 222 -20.72 30.76 -40.88
C ALA A 222 -20.61 30.83 -39.35
N PHE A 223 -21.75 30.81 -38.65
CA PHE A 223 -21.82 30.78 -37.19
C PHE A 223 -21.14 29.53 -36.61
N CYS A 224 -21.57 28.33 -37.02
CA CYS A 224 -20.98 27.11 -36.48
C CYS A 224 -19.50 26.95 -36.86
N SER A 225 -19.11 27.30 -38.09
CA SER A 225 -17.71 27.25 -38.50
C SER A 225 -16.83 28.20 -37.67
N GLY A 226 -17.33 29.39 -37.34
CA GLY A 226 -16.62 30.34 -36.50
C GLY A 226 -16.45 29.84 -35.05
N LEU A 227 -17.46 29.17 -34.49
CA LEU A 227 -17.34 28.53 -33.17
C LEU A 227 -16.36 27.36 -33.18
N ILE A 228 -16.41 26.52 -34.21
CA ILE A 228 -15.50 25.37 -34.38
C ILE A 228 -14.04 25.87 -34.52
N ALA A 229 -13.81 26.93 -35.30
CA ALA A 229 -12.50 27.57 -35.39
C ALA A 229 -12.01 28.15 -34.05
N ALA A 230 -12.95 28.56 -33.17
CA ALA A 230 -12.65 28.97 -31.81
C ALA A 230 -12.49 27.80 -30.82
N GLY A 231 -12.56 26.54 -31.28
CA GLY A 231 -12.44 25.34 -30.45
C GLY A 231 -13.72 24.96 -29.69
N ILE A 232 -14.87 25.53 -30.06
CA ILE A 232 -16.17 25.25 -29.46
C ILE A 232 -16.99 24.44 -30.47
N SER A 233 -17.45 23.24 -30.09
CA SER A 233 -18.30 22.42 -30.95
C SER A 233 -19.65 23.12 -31.22
N CYS A 234 -20.08 23.09 -32.48
CA CYS A 234 -21.38 23.61 -32.91
C CYS A 234 -22.00 22.67 -33.92
N GLU A 235 -23.22 22.21 -33.64
CA GLU A 235 -23.98 21.36 -34.55
C GLU A 235 -25.01 22.17 -35.33
N ARG A 236 -25.30 21.73 -36.56
CA ARG A 236 -26.29 22.36 -37.42
C ARG A 236 -27.47 21.44 -37.56
N HIS A 237 -28.65 21.93 -37.19
CA HIS A 237 -29.88 21.15 -37.18
C HIS A 237 -31.01 21.89 -37.88
N ARG A 238 -32.03 21.12 -38.27
CA ARG A 238 -33.33 21.65 -38.70
C ARG A 238 -34.40 21.10 -37.78
N THR A 239 -35.40 21.90 -37.43
CA THR A 239 -36.48 21.49 -36.53
C THR A 239 -37.85 21.92 -37.06
N PRO A 240 -38.85 21.01 -37.11
CA PRO A 240 -40.23 21.36 -37.47
C PRO A 240 -40.86 22.40 -36.53
N GLN A 241 -40.34 22.58 -35.31
CA GLN A 241 -40.86 23.56 -34.35
C GLN A 241 -40.75 25.01 -34.85
N LEU A 242 -39.82 25.26 -35.77
CA LEU A 242 -39.62 26.57 -36.41
C LEU A 242 -40.40 26.73 -37.72
N ALA A 243 -41.10 25.69 -38.18
CA ALA A 243 -41.91 25.77 -39.41
C ALA A 243 -43.04 26.80 -39.24
N GLY A 244 -43.17 27.71 -40.22
CA GLY A 244 -44.20 28.76 -40.21
C GLY A 244 -44.02 29.86 -39.16
N LYS A 245 -42.89 29.90 -38.42
CA LYS A 245 -42.61 30.97 -37.47
C LYS A 245 -42.15 32.24 -38.19
N THR A 246 -42.71 33.38 -37.76
CA THR A 246 -42.37 34.71 -38.28
C THR A 246 -41.93 35.64 -37.14
N PRO A 247 -40.82 36.39 -37.29
CA PRO A 247 -39.90 36.36 -38.42
C PRO A 247 -39.10 35.05 -38.47
N ARG A 248 -38.62 34.61 -39.64
CA ARG A 248 -37.68 33.48 -39.72
C ARG A 248 -36.39 33.84 -38.99
N ALA A 249 -35.92 32.95 -38.13
CA ALA A 249 -34.74 33.18 -37.29
C ALA A 249 -33.93 31.89 -37.05
N ILE A 250 -32.63 32.06 -36.86
CA ILE A 250 -31.75 30.98 -36.40
C ILE A 250 -31.92 30.85 -34.89
N THR A 251 -32.38 29.70 -34.41
CA THR A 251 -32.42 29.47 -32.96
C THR A 251 -31.12 28.83 -32.50
N ILE A 252 -30.36 29.55 -31.68
CA ILE A 252 -29.10 29.12 -31.11
C ILE A 252 -29.39 28.47 -29.76
N SER A 253 -29.14 27.17 -29.68
CA SER A 253 -29.25 26.36 -28.49
C SER A 253 -27.89 26.28 -27.79
N ILE A 254 -27.84 26.70 -26.53
CA ILE A 254 -26.65 26.63 -25.68
C ILE A 254 -26.99 25.69 -24.52
N GLY A 255 -26.70 24.41 -24.74
CA GLY A 255 -26.92 23.35 -23.77
C GLY A 255 -25.83 23.26 -22.70
N LYS A 256 -26.01 22.32 -21.78
CA LYS A 256 -24.98 21.92 -20.82
C LYS A 256 -23.71 21.47 -21.55
N LYS A 257 -22.55 21.66 -20.95
CA LYS A 257 -21.31 21.12 -21.51
C LYS A 257 -21.44 19.58 -21.62
N PRO A 258 -21.24 18.99 -22.81
CA PRO A 258 -21.31 17.54 -23.02
C PRO A 258 -20.17 16.85 -22.27
#